data_AF-A0A848X7C5-F1
#
_entry.id   AF-A0A848X7C5-F1
#
_cell.length_a   1.000
_cell.length_b   1.000
_cell.length_c   1.000
_cell.angle_alpha   90.00
_cell.angle_beta   90.00
_cell.angle_gamma   90.00
#
_symmetry.space_group_name_H-M   'P 1'
#
loop_
_entity.id
_entity.type
_entity.pdbx_description
1 polymer ?
#
loop_
_entity_poly.entity_id
_entity_poly.type
_entity_poly.pdbx_seq_one_letter_code
_entity_poly.pdbx_strand_id
1 'polypeptide(L)'
;MNGPGDVANPGGRSTQNGSATQGASTPPNRLATNEADLIAISVAGQVAHPGFPGLPAEPYRLAADGSPFLLPTYGGIVYNVSVGDRAFGWAADCVHPGVSIRLPDDNQNRGLNVFACIGNRARVVTGDAAGSTGFVTGKSGRFSEQVIVHLPREARTRMAVGDQVLVRAEGAGLKLTDHAGVSMKSIDPRLLAALPAQEENGRVAFGVVARVPAHLAGAGLGLTSEGGSLHIQSTDRALLAELDIDRLRLGDLVAFEDTDSRYNHGHLRGATAIGVVCTTDGPRAGYGPGVAILMTAPAGQLGSFEEPGTNLAGLLGLEG
;
A
#
# COMPACT_ATOMS: atom_id res chain seq x y z
N MET A 1 61.12 24.44 45.09
CA MET A 1 61.23 24.01 43.68
C MET A 1 59.86 23.56 43.23
N ASN A 2 59.44 24.08 42.08
CA ASN A 2 58.10 23.99 41.49
C ASN A 2 57.73 22.57 41.02
N GLY A 3 56.44 22.21 41.07
CA GLY A 3 55.87 21.08 40.33
C GLY A 3 54.43 20.75 40.79
N PRO A 4 53.39 20.70 39.93
CA PRO A 4 52.02 21.09 40.31
C PRO A 4 50.98 19.95 40.39
N GLY A 5 50.02 20.14 41.31
CA GLY A 5 48.57 19.98 41.16
C GLY A 5 47.97 18.74 40.50
N ASP A 6 47.48 17.80 41.32
CA ASP A 6 46.40 16.87 40.94
C ASP A 6 45.03 17.49 41.28
N VAL A 7 44.24 17.77 40.24
CA VAL A 7 42.86 18.26 40.34
C VAL A 7 41.90 17.10 40.07
N ALA A 8 40.93 16.96 40.99
CA ALA A 8 39.88 15.98 41.00
C ALA A 8 39.06 15.89 39.69
N ASN A 9 38.68 14.66 39.34
CA ASN A 9 37.77 14.33 38.25
C ASN A 9 36.38 13.97 38.83
N PRO A 10 35.32 14.77 38.63
CA PRO A 10 33.95 14.35 38.90
C PRO A 10 33.19 14.11 37.59
N GLY A 11 32.56 12.95 37.44
CA GLY A 11 31.66 12.75 36.31
C GLY A 11 31.31 11.32 35.98
N GLY A 12 30.63 10.63 36.90
CA GLY A 12 29.88 9.42 36.54
C GLY A 12 28.76 9.78 35.55
N ARG A 13 28.84 9.26 34.33
CA ARG A 13 27.71 9.28 33.40
C ARG A 13 26.89 8.01 33.58
N SER A 14 25.73 8.19 34.22
CA SER A 14 24.62 7.25 34.20
C SER A 14 24.14 7.04 32.76
N THR A 15 24.20 5.80 32.27
CA THR A 15 23.47 5.35 31.09
C THR A 15 21.98 5.33 31.41
N GLN A 16 21.25 6.36 30.97
CA GLN A 16 19.78 6.30 30.93
C GLN A 16 19.38 5.33 29.82
N ASN A 17 18.79 4.20 30.22
CA ASN A 17 18.03 3.34 29.33
C ASN A 17 16.88 4.14 28.73
N GLY A 18 16.96 4.43 27.43
CA GLY A 18 15.83 4.94 26.66
C GLY A 18 14.72 3.89 26.68
N SER A 19 13.64 4.19 27.38
CA SER A 19 12.41 3.42 27.32
C SER A 19 11.86 3.51 25.91
N ALA A 20 11.92 2.40 25.17
CA ALA A 20 11.10 2.23 23.98
C ALA A 20 9.63 2.37 24.41
N THR A 21 9.01 3.48 24.02
CA THR A 21 7.57 3.66 24.12
C THR A 21 6.91 2.57 23.28
N GLN A 22 6.41 1.55 23.97
CA GLN A 22 5.44 0.61 23.42
C GLN A 22 4.27 1.47 22.91
N GLY A 23 4.10 1.52 21.59
CA GLY A 23 2.98 2.23 20.97
C GLY A 23 1.69 1.64 21.51
N ALA A 24 0.90 2.47 22.22
CA ALA A 24 -0.44 2.08 22.62
C ALA A 24 -1.25 1.82 21.36
N SER A 25 -1.61 0.55 21.12
CA SER A 25 -2.52 0.20 20.03
C SER A 25 -3.85 0.87 20.28
N THR A 26 -4.26 1.79 19.41
CA THR A 26 -5.60 2.36 19.41
C THR A 26 -6.61 1.21 19.42
N PRO A 27 -7.61 1.20 20.31
CA PRO A 27 -8.61 0.15 20.32
C PRO A 27 -9.31 0.09 18.95
N PRO A 28 -9.69 -1.10 18.47
CA PRO A 28 -10.35 -1.22 17.18
C PRO A 28 -11.63 -0.39 17.16
N ASN A 29 -11.93 0.20 16.01
CA ASN A 29 -13.20 0.90 15.79
C ASN A 29 -14.38 -0.09 15.88
N ARG A 30 -15.59 0.46 15.98
CA ARG A 30 -16.83 -0.32 16.20
C ARG A 30 -17.86 -0.12 15.09
N LEU A 31 -17.40 0.15 13.88
CA LEU A 31 -18.29 0.33 12.73
C LEU A 31 -19.14 -0.92 12.52
N ALA A 32 -20.45 -0.74 12.32
CA ALA A 32 -21.35 -1.84 12.04
C ALA A 32 -21.11 -2.39 10.62
N THR A 33 -20.88 -3.69 10.51
CA THR A 33 -20.58 -4.37 9.24
C THR A 33 -21.38 -5.65 9.04
N ASN A 34 -21.39 -6.15 7.81
CA ASN A 34 -21.86 -7.49 7.48
C ASN A 34 -20.72 -8.54 7.50
N GLU A 35 -19.68 -8.35 8.32
CA GLU A 35 -18.51 -9.26 8.36
C GLU A 35 -18.90 -10.73 8.57
N ALA A 36 -19.92 -10.98 9.40
CA ALA A 36 -20.41 -12.34 9.68
C ALA A 36 -20.98 -13.07 8.45
N ASP A 37 -21.37 -12.34 7.40
CA ASP A 37 -21.92 -12.88 6.15
C ASP A 37 -20.84 -13.09 5.08
N LEU A 38 -19.60 -12.67 5.33
CA LEU A 38 -18.53 -12.77 4.36
C LEU A 38 -18.04 -14.21 4.20
N ILE A 39 -17.68 -14.54 2.97
CA ILE A 39 -17.08 -15.82 2.63
C ILE A 39 -15.58 -15.65 2.49
N ALA A 40 -14.84 -16.45 3.26
CA ALA A 40 -13.43 -16.64 3.03
C ALA A 40 -13.20 -17.73 1.96
N ILE A 41 -12.41 -17.41 0.93
CA ILE A 41 -12.09 -18.33 -0.15
C ILE A 41 -10.57 -18.42 -0.35
N SER A 42 -10.08 -19.57 -0.81
CA SER A 42 -8.69 -19.71 -1.23
C SER A 42 -8.49 -19.09 -2.62
N VAL A 43 -7.55 -18.15 -2.72
CA VAL A 43 -6.97 -17.74 -4.01
C VAL A 43 -5.46 -17.91 -3.92
N ALA A 44 -4.83 -18.21 -5.05
CA ALA A 44 -3.38 -18.44 -5.08
C ALA A 44 -2.77 -17.74 -6.30
N GLY A 45 -1.49 -17.42 -6.16
CA GLY A 45 -0.64 -16.98 -7.27
C GLY A 45 0.74 -17.60 -7.11
N GLN A 46 1.58 -17.37 -8.10
CA GLN A 46 2.99 -17.69 -8.01
C GLN A 46 3.83 -16.42 -8.08
N VAL A 47 5.01 -16.43 -7.46
CA VAL A 47 5.95 -15.31 -7.53
C VAL A 47 6.19 -14.97 -9.00
N ALA A 48 5.85 -13.74 -9.38
CA ALA A 48 5.96 -13.25 -10.74
C ALA A 48 7.42 -12.95 -11.08
N HIS A 49 7.86 -13.25 -12.30
CA HIS A 49 9.15 -12.79 -12.80
C HIS A 49 9.05 -11.30 -13.19
N PRO A 50 10.02 -10.43 -12.86
CA PRO A 50 10.07 -9.08 -13.42
C PRO A 50 10.30 -9.16 -14.94
N GLY A 51 9.58 -8.38 -15.73
CA GLY A 51 9.60 -8.50 -17.19
C GLY A 51 9.65 -7.16 -17.90
N PHE A 52 10.30 -7.16 -19.07
CA PHE A 52 10.19 -6.10 -20.07
C PHE A 52 9.34 -6.58 -21.25
N PRO A 53 8.74 -5.67 -22.03
CA PRO A 53 8.07 -6.03 -23.27
C PRO A 53 9.02 -6.81 -24.21
N GLY A 54 8.48 -7.73 -25.01
CA GLY A 54 9.27 -8.54 -25.93
C GLY A 54 9.95 -7.70 -27.03
N LEU A 55 11.13 -8.14 -27.49
CA LEU A 55 11.85 -7.52 -28.60
C LEU A 55 10.98 -7.50 -29.88
N PRO A 56 11.03 -6.44 -30.71
CA PRO A 56 12.07 -5.42 -30.79
C PRO A 56 11.87 -4.21 -29.86
N ALA A 57 11.00 -4.29 -28.84
CA ALA A 57 10.84 -3.21 -27.87
C ALA A 57 12.19 -2.85 -27.21
N GLU A 58 12.58 -1.59 -27.33
CA GLU A 58 13.76 -1.05 -26.66
C GLU A 58 13.64 -1.24 -25.14
N PRO A 59 14.73 -1.56 -24.42
CA PRO A 59 14.66 -1.77 -22.97
C PRO A 59 14.38 -0.48 -22.20
N TYR A 60 14.50 0.67 -22.87
CA TYR A 60 14.29 1.98 -22.28
C TYR A 60 12.81 2.36 -22.28
N ARG A 61 12.40 3.04 -21.20
CA ARG A 61 11.14 3.80 -21.13
C ARG A 61 11.46 5.29 -21.12
N LEU A 62 10.47 6.12 -21.38
CA LEU A 62 10.62 7.58 -21.36
C LEU A 62 10.13 8.16 -20.03
N ALA A 63 10.94 9.01 -19.43
CA ALA A 63 10.56 9.85 -18.31
C ALA A 63 9.65 11.01 -18.78
N ALA A 64 9.07 11.73 -17.83
CA ALA A 64 8.15 12.84 -18.12
C ALA A 64 8.79 13.99 -18.93
N ASP A 65 10.11 14.16 -18.84
CA ASP A 65 10.88 15.16 -19.61
C ASP A 65 11.35 14.65 -20.99
N GLY A 66 10.98 13.41 -21.35
CA GLY A 66 11.38 12.77 -22.60
C GLY A 66 12.76 12.08 -22.56
N SER A 67 13.45 12.08 -21.41
CA SER A 67 14.71 11.34 -21.27
C SER A 67 14.49 9.82 -21.16
N PRO A 68 15.34 8.98 -21.80
CA PRO A 68 15.24 7.54 -21.66
C PRO A 68 15.81 7.07 -20.31
N PHE A 69 15.19 6.05 -19.72
CA PHE A 69 15.69 5.40 -18.51
C PHE A 69 15.60 3.87 -18.59
N LEU A 70 16.50 3.20 -17.87
CA LEU A 70 16.50 1.76 -17.64
C LEU A 70 16.60 1.53 -16.12
N LEU A 71 15.48 1.22 -15.49
CA LEU A 71 15.36 1.06 -14.03
C LEU A 71 14.62 -0.23 -13.69
N PRO A 72 14.88 -0.83 -12.51
CA PRO A 72 14.02 -1.87 -11.96
C PRO A 72 12.57 -1.41 -11.88
N THR A 73 11.65 -2.30 -12.20
CA THR A 73 10.21 -2.03 -12.20
C THR A 73 9.46 -3.11 -11.39
N TYR A 74 8.14 -3.13 -11.50
CA TYR A 74 7.26 -4.08 -10.83
C TYR A 74 7.60 -5.57 -11.10
N GLY A 75 7.15 -6.44 -10.21
CA GLY A 75 7.36 -7.89 -10.27
C GLY A 75 8.54 -8.39 -9.43
N GLY A 76 8.61 -9.70 -9.26
CA GLY A 76 9.72 -10.36 -8.55
C GLY A 76 9.60 -10.36 -7.04
N ILE A 77 10.74 -10.72 -6.44
CA ILE A 77 11.01 -10.63 -5.01
C ILE A 77 11.93 -9.43 -4.81
N VAL A 78 11.42 -8.40 -4.14
CA VAL A 78 12.16 -7.19 -3.81
C VAL A 78 12.70 -7.33 -2.38
N TYR A 79 14.02 -7.48 -2.30
CA TYR A 79 14.72 -7.82 -1.07
C TYR A 79 14.90 -6.63 -0.12
N ASN A 80 15.03 -5.42 -0.67
CA ASN A 80 15.46 -4.24 0.07
C ASN A 80 14.38 -3.17 0.29
N VAL A 81 13.17 -3.34 -0.27
CA VAL A 81 12.04 -2.41 -0.09
C VAL A 81 10.86 -3.14 0.55
N SER A 82 10.28 -2.53 1.59
CA SER A 82 9.15 -3.04 2.36
C SER A 82 8.08 -1.97 2.58
N VAL A 83 6.91 -2.42 3.03
CA VAL A 83 5.89 -1.53 3.60
C VAL A 83 6.49 -0.80 4.80
N GLY A 84 6.26 0.50 4.90
CA GLY A 84 6.89 1.41 5.87
C GLY A 84 8.07 2.21 5.29
N ASP A 85 8.71 1.73 4.21
CA ASP A 85 9.77 2.49 3.53
C ASP A 85 9.18 3.68 2.76
N ARG A 86 10.03 4.67 2.42
CA ARG A 86 9.64 5.81 1.59
C ARG A 86 9.08 5.37 0.23
N ALA A 87 8.03 6.03 -0.25
CA ALA A 87 7.49 5.80 -1.59
C ALA A 87 8.32 6.48 -2.69
N PHE A 88 9.07 7.53 -2.36
CA PHE A 88 9.77 8.41 -3.32
C PHE A 88 11.29 8.26 -3.30
N GLY A 89 11.92 8.64 -4.42
CA GLY A 89 13.38 8.86 -4.52
C GLY A 89 14.23 7.59 -4.69
N TRP A 90 13.62 6.49 -5.11
CA TRP A 90 14.31 5.28 -5.52
C TRP A 90 14.76 5.38 -6.98
N ALA A 91 15.88 4.75 -7.33
CA ALA A 91 16.25 4.51 -8.72
C ALA A 91 15.39 3.35 -9.29
N ALA A 92 14.10 3.62 -9.48
CA ALA A 92 13.06 2.63 -9.78
C ALA A 92 11.92 3.21 -10.61
N ASP A 93 11.10 2.35 -11.22
CA ASP A 93 9.83 2.70 -11.85
C ASP A 93 8.68 1.85 -11.28
N CYS A 94 7.95 2.40 -10.31
CA CYS A 94 6.77 1.80 -9.70
C CYS A 94 7.03 0.41 -9.10
N VAL A 95 8.09 0.27 -8.30
CA VAL A 95 8.47 -1.00 -7.66
C VAL A 95 7.42 -1.43 -6.62
N HIS A 96 7.19 -2.74 -6.58
CA HIS A 96 6.34 -3.38 -5.56
C HIS A 96 7.19 -3.78 -4.35
N PRO A 97 6.87 -3.36 -3.11
CA PRO A 97 7.56 -3.84 -1.93
C PRO A 97 7.29 -5.32 -1.67
N GLY A 98 8.30 -6.07 -1.22
CA GLY A 98 8.14 -7.48 -0.88
C GLY A 98 8.04 -8.39 -2.09
N VAL A 99 6.93 -9.11 -2.24
CA VAL A 99 6.78 -10.18 -3.23
C VAL A 99 5.56 -9.91 -4.11
N SER A 100 5.75 -9.94 -5.42
CA SER A 100 4.64 -9.85 -6.38
C SER A 100 4.19 -11.23 -6.82
N ILE A 101 2.89 -11.49 -6.78
CA ILE A 101 2.31 -12.76 -7.23
C ILE A 101 1.31 -12.55 -8.37
N ARG A 102 1.28 -13.48 -9.31
CA ARG A 102 0.40 -13.49 -10.49
C ARG A 102 0.11 -14.93 -10.91
N LEU A 103 -1.02 -15.15 -11.58
CA LEU A 103 -1.26 -16.36 -12.38
C LEU A 103 -1.02 -16.10 -13.88
N PRO A 104 -0.44 -17.06 -14.63
CA PRO A 104 -0.26 -16.91 -16.07
C PRO A 104 -1.57 -16.80 -16.85
N ASP A 105 -2.60 -17.51 -16.40
CA ASP A 105 -3.95 -17.46 -16.98
C ASP A 105 -4.69 -16.21 -16.50
N ASP A 106 -5.08 -15.34 -17.45
CA ASP A 106 -5.64 -14.03 -17.12
C ASP A 106 -7.01 -14.11 -16.42
N ASN A 107 -7.83 -15.12 -16.71
CA ASN A 107 -9.13 -15.29 -16.06
C ASN A 107 -8.95 -15.70 -14.59
N GLN A 108 -8.04 -16.64 -14.31
CA GLN A 108 -7.71 -17.02 -12.95
C GLN A 108 -7.01 -15.87 -12.21
N ASN A 109 -6.12 -15.15 -12.89
CA ASN A 109 -5.43 -13.98 -12.32
C ASN A 109 -6.41 -12.86 -11.98
N ARG A 110 -7.49 -12.70 -12.76
CA ARG A 110 -8.58 -11.77 -12.42
C ARG A 110 -9.25 -12.14 -11.10
N GLY A 111 -9.50 -13.43 -10.86
CA GLY A 111 -10.01 -13.93 -9.58
C GLY A 111 -9.06 -13.60 -8.41
N LEU A 112 -7.76 -13.83 -8.59
CA LEU A 112 -6.73 -13.44 -7.60
C LEU A 112 -6.77 -11.93 -7.30
N ASN A 113 -6.74 -11.09 -8.34
CA ASN A 113 -6.72 -9.64 -8.20
C ASN A 113 -7.99 -9.07 -7.58
N VAL A 114 -9.16 -9.66 -7.84
CA VAL A 114 -10.42 -9.17 -7.25
C VAL A 114 -10.57 -9.63 -5.81
N PHE A 115 -10.37 -10.92 -5.52
CA PHE A 115 -10.70 -11.47 -4.20
C PHE A 115 -9.62 -11.26 -3.14
N ALA A 116 -8.34 -11.18 -3.49
CA ALA A 116 -7.30 -10.90 -2.50
C ALA A 116 -7.47 -9.47 -1.98
N CYS A 117 -7.88 -9.27 -0.73
CA CYS A 117 -8.05 -7.96 -0.13
C CYS A 117 -6.78 -7.52 0.63
N ILE A 118 -6.55 -6.21 0.72
CA ILE A 118 -5.45 -5.66 1.52
C ILE A 118 -5.67 -6.05 2.98
N GLY A 119 -4.63 -6.58 3.64
CA GLY A 119 -4.68 -7.13 4.99
C GLY A 119 -4.98 -8.63 5.05
N ASN A 120 -5.34 -9.29 3.94
CA ASN A 120 -5.54 -10.73 3.95
C ASN A 120 -4.24 -11.48 4.22
N ARG A 121 -4.35 -12.60 4.95
CA ARG A 121 -3.20 -13.46 5.26
C ARG A 121 -2.76 -14.24 4.03
N ALA A 122 -1.46 -14.26 3.81
CA ALA A 122 -0.80 -15.02 2.76
C ALA A 122 0.17 -16.04 3.37
N ARG A 123 0.37 -17.18 2.70
CA ARG A 123 1.31 -18.22 3.10
C ARG A 123 2.04 -18.78 1.88
N VAL A 124 3.35 -18.87 1.97
CA VAL A 124 4.18 -19.56 0.97
C VAL A 124 3.92 -21.07 1.07
N VAL A 125 3.65 -21.71 -0.06
CA VAL A 125 3.23 -23.12 -0.14
C VAL A 125 4.34 -24.03 -0.66
N THR A 126 5.24 -23.53 -1.51
CA THR A 126 6.33 -24.28 -2.13
C THR A 126 7.68 -23.61 -1.89
N GLY A 127 8.78 -24.30 -2.21
CA GLY A 127 10.13 -23.78 -2.09
C GLY A 127 10.68 -23.77 -0.66
N ASP A 128 11.89 -23.25 -0.50
CA ASP A 128 12.63 -23.28 0.78
C ASP A 128 12.03 -22.34 1.85
N ALA A 129 11.13 -21.44 1.44
CA ALA A 129 10.38 -20.57 2.33
C ALA A 129 8.97 -21.11 2.67
N ALA A 130 8.61 -22.32 2.25
CA ALA A 130 7.28 -22.89 2.51
C ALA A 130 6.90 -22.83 4.00
N GLY A 131 5.66 -22.42 4.28
CA GLY A 131 5.17 -22.19 5.64
C GLY A 131 5.35 -20.75 6.13
N SER A 132 6.21 -19.94 5.51
CA SER A 132 6.33 -18.51 5.82
C SER A 132 5.01 -17.79 5.55
N THR A 133 4.61 -16.92 6.47
CA THR A 133 3.34 -16.17 6.40
C THR A 133 3.57 -14.68 6.26
N GLY A 134 2.58 -13.99 5.72
CA GLY A 134 2.56 -12.54 5.64
C GLY A 134 1.20 -12.03 5.22
N PHE A 135 1.17 -10.88 4.55
CA PHE A 135 -0.08 -10.16 4.27
C PHE A 135 -0.09 -9.57 2.86
N VAL A 136 -1.27 -9.50 2.26
CA VAL A 136 -1.51 -8.71 1.05
C VAL A 136 -1.43 -7.24 1.43
N THR A 137 -0.56 -6.48 0.77
CA THR A 137 -0.30 -5.06 1.07
C THR A 137 -0.53 -4.15 -0.11
N GLY A 138 -0.82 -4.70 -1.28
CA GLY A 138 -1.08 -3.92 -2.47
C GLY A 138 -1.64 -4.73 -3.63
N LYS A 139 -2.00 -3.98 -4.67
CA LYS A 139 -2.35 -4.48 -5.99
C LYS A 139 -1.78 -3.53 -7.02
N SER A 140 -1.39 -4.05 -8.16
CA SER A 140 -0.95 -3.24 -9.29
C SER A 140 -1.98 -3.28 -10.41
N GLY A 141 -2.17 -2.14 -11.07
CA GLY A 141 -3.12 -2.00 -12.15
C GLY A 141 -2.76 -2.75 -13.44
N ARG A 142 -3.49 -2.38 -14.49
CA ARG A 142 -3.26 -2.83 -15.87
C ARG A 142 -1.77 -2.72 -16.23
N PHE A 143 -1.28 -3.65 -17.06
CA PHE A 143 0.12 -3.91 -17.44
C PHE A 143 0.86 -4.94 -16.58
N SER A 144 0.61 -5.02 -15.28
CA SER A 144 1.21 -6.05 -14.43
C SER A 144 0.18 -6.96 -13.78
N GLU A 145 -0.94 -6.42 -13.31
CA GLU A 145 -2.06 -7.17 -12.69
C GLU A 145 -1.57 -8.17 -11.62
N GLN A 146 -0.78 -7.67 -10.67
CA GLN A 146 -0.14 -8.46 -9.63
C GLN A 146 -0.67 -8.08 -8.25
N VAL A 147 -0.81 -9.07 -7.38
CA VAL A 147 -1.04 -8.86 -5.96
C VAL A 147 0.31 -8.72 -5.26
N ILE A 148 0.44 -7.73 -4.39
CA ILE A 148 1.67 -7.42 -3.67
C ILE A 148 1.52 -7.98 -2.25
N VAL A 149 2.47 -8.81 -1.86
CA VAL A 149 2.48 -9.53 -0.58
C VAL A 149 3.73 -9.13 0.20
N HIS A 150 3.53 -8.61 1.40
CA HIS A 150 4.59 -8.51 2.38
C HIS A 150 4.88 -9.90 2.94
N LEU A 151 6.14 -10.31 2.88
CA LEU A 151 6.70 -11.44 3.62
C LEU A 151 7.94 -10.98 4.39
N PRO A 152 8.30 -11.65 5.49
CA PRO A 152 9.52 -11.33 6.22
C PRO A 152 10.76 -11.35 5.33
N ARG A 153 11.73 -10.45 5.56
CA ARG A 153 12.94 -10.33 4.71
C ARG A 153 13.70 -11.65 4.63
N GLU A 154 13.81 -12.37 5.74
CA GLU A 154 14.45 -13.68 5.80
C GLU A 154 13.75 -14.69 4.88
N ALA A 155 12.42 -14.71 4.86
CA ALA A 155 11.65 -15.57 3.96
C ALA A 155 11.93 -15.22 2.49
N ARG A 156 11.97 -13.93 2.14
CA ARG A 156 12.26 -13.47 0.76
C ARG A 156 13.59 -14.02 0.24
N THR A 157 14.63 -14.10 1.08
CA THR A 157 15.95 -14.63 0.65
C THR A 157 15.97 -16.13 0.35
N ARG A 158 14.94 -16.88 0.78
CA ARG A 158 14.76 -18.31 0.53
C ARG A 158 13.70 -18.59 -0.54
N MET A 159 13.07 -17.56 -1.09
CA MET A 159 12.06 -17.71 -2.12
C MET A 159 12.68 -17.68 -3.52
N ALA A 160 12.00 -18.33 -4.46
CA ALA A 160 12.30 -18.28 -5.88
C ALA A 160 11.11 -17.75 -6.68
N VAL A 161 11.39 -17.27 -7.90
CA VAL A 161 10.34 -17.02 -8.89
C VAL A 161 9.60 -18.33 -9.17
N GLY A 162 8.27 -18.26 -9.24
CA GLY A 162 7.40 -19.43 -9.40
C GLY A 162 6.94 -20.07 -8.09
N ASP A 163 7.50 -19.69 -6.92
CA ASP A 163 6.98 -20.19 -5.64
C ASP A 163 5.51 -19.82 -5.46
N GLN A 164 4.71 -20.78 -5.00
CA GLN A 164 3.28 -20.59 -4.82
C GLN A 164 2.98 -19.90 -3.50
N VAL A 165 2.08 -18.92 -3.55
CA VAL A 165 1.57 -18.21 -2.38
C VAL A 165 0.06 -18.35 -2.35
N LEU A 166 -0.45 -18.90 -1.25
CA LEU A 166 -1.87 -19.04 -0.98
C LEU A 166 -2.35 -17.86 -0.13
N VAL A 167 -3.40 -17.18 -0.57
CA VAL A 167 -4.08 -16.13 0.17
C VAL A 167 -5.43 -16.66 0.65
N ARG A 168 -5.70 -16.52 1.95
CA ARG A 168 -7.05 -16.69 2.48
C ARG A 168 -7.81 -15.38 2.25
N ALA A 169 -8.45 -15.28 1.10
CA ALA A 169 -9.15 -14.08 0.66
C ALA A 169 -10.47 -13.89 1.40
N GLU A 170 -10.71 -12.71 1.95
CA GLU A 170 -11.92 -12.34 2.69
C GLU A 170 -12.06 -10.81 2.72
N GLY A 171 -13.23 -10.28 2.36
CA GLY A 171 -13.46 -8.83 2.29
C GLY A 171 -14.31 -8.39 1.09
N ALA A 172 -14.31 -9.17 0.01
CA ALA A 172 -15.21 -8.94 -1.12
C ALA A 172 -16.68 -9.04 -0.66
N GLY A 173 -17.46 -7.99 -0.89
CA GLY A 173 -18.86 -7.89 -0.44
C GLY A 173 -19.04 -7.27 0.94
N LEU A 174 -17.97 -6.83 1.60
CA LEU A 174 -18.03 -6.07 2.85
C LEU A 174 -18.84 -4.78 2.66
N LYS A 175 -19.62 -4.43 3.68
CA LYS A 175 -20.48 -3.24 3.74
C LYS A 175 -20.43 -2.67 5.14
N LEU A 176 -20.48 -1.35 5.23
CA LEU A 176 -20.83 -0.64 6.45
C LEU A 176 -22.36 -0.56 6.52
N THR A 177 -22.99 -1.30 7.44
CA THR A 177 -24.46 -1.45 7.45
C THR A 177 -25.16 -0.13 7.79
N ASP A 178 -24.53 0.70 8.60
CA ASP A 178 -25.07 2.01 9.00
C ASP A 178 -24.65 3.14 8.03
N HIS A 179 -23.75 2.85 7.08
CA HIS A 179 -23.25 3.80 6.08
C HIS A 179 -23.32 3.23 4.65
N ALA A 180 -24.51 2.82 4.21
CA ALA A 180 -24.73 2.21 2.89
C ALA A 180 -24.29 3.08 1.67
N GLY A 181 -24.08 4.39 1.87
CA GLY A 181 -23.52 5.28 0.84
C GLY A 181 -22.00 5.12 0.61
N VAL A 182 -21.31 4.39 1.47
CA VAL A 182 -19.89 4.06 1.34
C VAL A 182 -19.75 2.69 0.69
N SER A 183 -19.08 2.63 -0.46
CA SER A 183 -18.75 1.39 -1.15
C SER A 183 -17.38 0.90 -0.67
N MET A 184 -17.35 -0.26 -0.03
CA MET A 184 -16.10 -0.95 0.30
C MET A 184 -15.51 -1.60 -0.95
N LYS A 185 -14.20 -1.76 -0.94
CA LYS A 185 -13.41 -2.34 -2.02
C LYS A 185 -12.55 -3.46 -1.49
N SER A 186 -11.23 -3.31 -1.62
CA SER A 186 -10.26 -4.37 -1.39
C SER A 186 -9.69 -4.32 0.03
N ILE A 187 -10.51 -4.54 1.07
CA ILE A 187 -10.07 -4.46 2.48
C ILE A 187 -10.50 -5.67 3.31
N ASP A 188 -9.56 -6.23 4.07
CA ASP A 188 -9.81 -7.24 5.11
C ASP A 188 -10.63 -6.63 6.26
N PRO A 189 -11.69 -7.28 6.76
CA PRO A 189 -12.50 -6.76 7.87
C PRO A 189 -11.69 -6.42 9.13
N ARG A 190 -10.63 -7.17 9.42
CA ARG A 190 -9.76 -6.90 10.58
C ARG A 190 -8.90 -5.66 10.37
N LEU A 191 -8.49 -5.40 9.12
CA LEU A 191 -7.80 -4.16 8.79
C LEU A 191 -8.76 -2.98 8.90
N LEU A 192 -10.00 -3.11 8.41
CA LEU A 192 -11.04 -2.09 8.57
C LEU A 192 -11.23 -1.75 10.06
N ALA A 193 -11.36 -2.76 10.93
CA ALA A 193 -11.53 -2.57 12.37
C ALA A 193 -10.32 -1.87 13.03
N ALA A 194 -9.11 -2.01 12.49
CA ALA A 194 -7.91 -1.36 12.99
C ALA A 194 -7.78 0.11 12.56
N LEU A 195 -8.54 0.56 11.55
CA LEU A 195 -8.42 1.94 11.05
C LEU A 195 -8.94 2.97 12.06
N PRO A 196 -8.27 4.11 12.23
CA PRO A 196 -8.83 5.27 12.92
C PRO A 196 -10.10 5.73 12.18
N ALA A 197 -11.24 5.74 12.88
CA ALA A 197 -12.53 6.10 12.30
C ALA A 197 -13.35 6.99 13.24
N GLN A 198 -14.13 7.88 12.66
CA GLN A 198 -15.06 8.77 13.35
C GLN A 198 -16.43 8.70 12.67
N GLU A 199 -17.49 8.57 13.46
CA GLU A 199 -18.88 8.59 12.99
C GLU A 199 -19.56 9.85 13.51
N GLU A 200 -20.10 10.66 12.60
CA GLU A 200 -20.85 11.86 12.97
C GLU A 200 -21.97 12.13 11.97
N ASN A 201 -23.19 12.40 12.46
CA ASN A 201 -24.33 12.81 11.64
C ASN A 201 -24.61 11.89 10.43
N GLY A 202 -24.46 10.57 10.61
CA GLY A 202 -24.67 9.56 9.55
C GLY A 202 -23.55 9.47 8.52
N ARG A 203 -22.43 10.17 8.73
CA ARG A 203 -21.21 10.12 7.91
C ARG A 203 -20.12 9.37 8.67
N VAL A 204 -19.22 8.76 7.91
CA VAL A 204 -18.01 8.14 8.45
C VAL A 204 -16.78 8.80 7.86
N ALA A 205 -15.79 9.07 8.69
CA ALA A 205 -14.49 9.59 8.28
C ALA A 205 -13.37 8.68 8.79
N PHE A 206 -12.30 8.56 8.01
CA PHE A 206 -11.12 7.76 8.37
C PHE A 206 -9.85 8.60 8.46
N GLY A 207 -8.95 8.22 9.35
CA GLY A 207 -7.63 8.84 9.50
C GLY A 207 -6.76 8.57 8.28
N VAL A 208 -6.17 9.62 7.69
CA VAL A 208 -5.27 9.53 6.55
C VAL A 208 -4.03 10.38 6.78
N VAL A 209 -2.92 9.98 6.17
CA VAL A 209 -1.64 10.70 6.24
C VAL A 209 -1.65 11.92 5.31
N ALA A 210 -2.34 11.83 4.17
CA ALA A 210 -2.44 12.93 3.22
C ALA A 210 -3.78 12.93 2.46
N ARG A 211 -4.18 14.12 1.99
CA ARG A 211 -5.22 14.30 0.98
C ARG A 211 -4.56 14.59 -0.36
N VAL A 212 -5.02 13.93 -1.40
CA VAL A 212 -4.50 14.03 -2.77
C VAL A 212 -5.53 14.80 -3.61
N PRO A 213 -5.21 16.02 -4.05
CA PRO A 213 -6.06 16.78 -4.96
C PRO A 213 -6.37 15.99 -6.24
N ALA A 214 -7.57 16.21 -6.78
CA ALA A 214 -8.08 15.45 -7.93
C ALA A 214 -7.17 15.48 -9.17
N HIS A 215 -6.47 16.59 -9.40
CA HIS A 215 -5.58 16.77 -10.55
C HIS A 215 -4.23 16.04 -10.40
N LEU A 216 -3.95 15.47 -9.23
CA LEU A 216 -2.83 14.54 -9.02
C LEU A 216 -3.24 13.07 -9.20
N ALA A 217 -4.51 12.76 -9.47
CA ALA A 217 -4.92 11.40 -9.83
C ALA A 217 -4.51 11.07 -11.27
N GLY A 218 -3.74 9.99 -11.46
CA GLY A 218 -3.11 9.66 -12.75
C GLY A 218 -3.45 8.27 -13.28
N ALA A 219 -2.42 7.51 -13.64
CA ALA A 219 -2.53 6.17 -14.18
C ALA A 219 -3.46 5.30 -13.31
N GLY A 220 -4.38 4.59 -13.95
CA GLY A 220 -5.50 3.91 -13.28
C GLY A 220 -6.85 4.55 -13.56
N LEU A 221 -6.90 5.86 -13.84
CA LEU A 221 -8.13 6.53 -14.27
C LEU A 221 -8.75 5.85 -15.51
N GLY A 222 -10.08 5.72 -15.51
CA GLY A 222 -10.85 5.02 -16.54
C GLY A 222 -10.85 3.49 -16.41
N LEU A 223 -9.99 2.91 -15.58
CA LEU A 223 -9.95 1.47 -15.32
C LEU A 223 -10.85 1.08 -14.14
N THR A 224 -11.15 -0.22 -14.07
CA THR A 224 -11.90 -0.85 -12.98
C THR A 224 -11.22 -0.68 -11.63
N SER A 225 -11.99 -0.43 -10.57
CA SER A 225 -11.49 -0.17 -9.22
C SER A 225 -11.34 -1.40 -8.31
N GLU A 226 -11.72 -2.59 -8.77
CA GLU A 226 -11.76 -3.80 -7.93
C GLU A 226 -10.42 -4.54 -7.82
N GLY A 227 -9.52 -4.34 -8.78
CA GLY A 227 -8.32 -5.18 -8.90
C GLY A 227 -7.04 -4.44 -9.27
N GLY A 228 -7.04 -3.11 -9.27
CA GLY A 228 -5.89 -2.31 -9.69
C GLY A 228 -5.60 -1.15 -8.74
N SER A 229 -4.56 -0.37 -9.10
CA SER A 229 -4.14 0.83 -8.39
C SER A 229 -4.46 2.09 -9.19
N LEU A 230 -4.76 3.17 -8.47
CA LEU A 230 -4.73 4.54 -8.96
C LEU A 230 -3.39 5.17 -8.55
N HIS A 231 -2.73 5.91 -9.42
CA HIS A 231 -1.44 6.53 -9.11
C HIS A 231 -1.59 7.99 -8.71
N ILE A 232 -0.78 8.43 -7.75
CA ILE A 232 -0.54 9.85 -7.48
C ILE A 232 0.52 10.33 -8.46
N GLN A 233 0.19 11.23 -9.38
CA GLN A 233 1.11 11.75 -10.38
C GLN A 233 2.26 12.51 -9.72
N SER A 234 3.49 12.20 -10.12
CA SER A 234 4.68 12.75 -9.49
C SER A 234 5.51 13.69 -10.37
N THR A 235 4.96 14.18 -11.49
CA THR A 235 5.67 15.11 -12.39
C THR A 235 5.87 16.48 -11.75
N ASP A 236 4.86 17.04 -11.08
CA ASP A 236 4.95 18.34 -10.41
C ASP A 236 5.57 18.21 -9.02
N ARG A 237 6.91 18.14 -8.96
CA ARG A 237 7.65 17.97 -7.71
C ARG A 237 7.48 19.15 -6.74
N ALA A 238 7.23 20.35 -7.25
CA ALA A 238 7.03 21.54 -6.40
C ALA A 238 5.72 21.43 -5.63
N LEU A 239 4.64 21.08 -6.31
CA LEU A 239 3.34 20.86 -5.68
C LEU A 239 3.36 19.68 -4.71
N LEU A 240 4.04 18.57 -5.05
CA LEU A 240 4.18 17.44 -4.13
C LEU A 240 4.87 17.83 -2.82
N ALA A 241 5.91 18.67 -2.90
CA ALA A 241 6.61 19.17 -1.72
C ALA A 241 5.78 20.18 -0.92
N GLU A 242 5.02 21.04 -1.58
CA GLU A 242 4.07 21.97 -0.93
C GLU A 242 3.02 21.23 -0.11
N LEU A 243 2.55 20.08 -0.60
CA LEU A 243 1.53 19.26 0.03
C LEU A 243 2.10 18.14 0.93
N ASP A 244 3.42 18.08 1.14
CA ASP A 244 4.14 17.01 1.85
C ASP A 244 3.86 15.58 1.30
N ILE A 245 3.36 15.45 0.07
CA ILE A 245 3.04 14.17 -0.57
C ILE A 245 4.33 13.41 -0.93
N ASP A 246 5.43 14.10 -1.23
CA ASP A 246 6.72 13.48 -1.52
C ASP A 246 7.36 12.78 -0.30
N ARG A 247 6.76 12.92 0.89
CA ARG A 247 7.16 12.23 2.14
C ARG A 247 6.40 10.94 2.41
N LEU A 248 5.40 10.61 1.58
CA LEU A 248 4.61 9.40 1.76
C LEU A 248 5.49 8.15 1.81
N ARG A 249 5.03 7.19 2.61
CA ARG A 249 5.61 5.86 2.77
C ARG A 249 4.68 4.82 2.15
N LEU A 250 5.28 3.71 1.74
CA LEU A 250 4.56 2.51 1.38
C LEU A 250 3.73 2.05 2.58
N GLY A 251 2.45 1.82 2.40
CA GLY A 251 1.49 1.48 3.46
C GLY A 251 0.70 2.67 4.01
N ASP A 252 1.04 3.92 3.66
CA ASP A 252 0.27 5.07 4.15
C ASP A 252 -1.14 5.08 3.58
N LEU A 253 -2.12 5.40 4.43
CA LEU A 253 -3.48 5.67 3.97
C LEU A 253 -3.59 7.11 3.47
N VAL A 254 -4.19 7.27 2.30
CA VAL A 254 -4.40 8.57 1.65
C VAL A 254 -5.83 8.71 1.15
N ALA A 255 -6.34 9.94 1.08
CA ALA A 255 -7.66 10.25 0.53
C ALA A 255 -7.54 11.02 -0.78
N PHE A 256 -8.07 10.49 -1.87
CA PHE A 256 -8.25 11.25 -3.11
C PHE A 256 -9.52 12.10 -3.03
N GLU A 257 -9.35 13.39 -3.33
CA GLU A 257 -10.43 14.35 -3.46
C GLU A 257 -11.07 14.26 -4.85
N ASP A 258 -12.37 14.55 -4.92
CA ASP A 258 -13.21 14.50 -6.12
C ASP A 258 -13.00 13.26 -6.99
N THR A 259 -12.84 12.09 -6.37
CA THR A 259 -12.56 10.82 -7.05
C THR A 259 -13.57 9.76 -6.66
N ASP A 260 -14.40 9.34 -7.62
CA ASP A 260 -15.32 8.21 -7.47
C ASP A 260 -14.62 6.93 -7.95
N SER A 261 -14.68 5.89 -7.13
CA SER A 261 -14.14 4.57 -7.43
C SER A 261 -15.18 3.47 -7.24
N ARG A 262 -16.49 3.77 -7.27
CA ARG A 262 -17.55 2.76 -7.07
C ARG A 262 -17.52 1.63 -8.09
N TYR A 263 -17.06 1.87 -9.31
CA TYR A 263 -16.95 0.84 -10.36
C TYR A 263 -15.64 0.97 -11.15
N ASN A 264 -15.43 2.16 -11.71
CA ASN A 264 -14.19 2.58 -12.35
C ASN A 264 -13.67 3.82 -11.63
N HIS A 265 -12.38 4.09 -11.73
CA HIS A 265 -11.79 5.31 -11.23
C HIS A 265 -12.14 6.49 -12.14
N GLY A 266 -12.70 7.56 -11.59
CA GLY A 266 -13.03 8.77 -12.34
C GLY A 266 -13.21 9.99 -11.46
N HIS A 267 -13.10 11.17 -12.08
CA HIS A 267 -13.36 12.43 -11.40
C HIS A 267 -14.86 12.63 -11.17
N LEU A 268 -15.25 12.93 -9.94
CA LEU A 268 -16.59 13.34 -9.58
C LEU A 268 -16.50 14.32 -8.40
N ARG A 269 -16.90 15.57 -8.63
CA ARG A 269 -16.87 16.60 -7.59
C ARG A 269 -17.64 16.16 -6.34
N GLY A 270 -17.01 16.28 -5.18
CA GLY A 270 -17.54 15.91 -3.87
C GLY A 270 -17.38 14.42 -3.54
N ALA A 271 -16.94 13.59 -4.48
CA ALA A 271 -16.63 12.19 -4.20
C ALA A 271 -15.30 12.07 -3.46
N THR A 272 -15.15 11.00 -2.68
CA THR A 272 -13.91 10.68 -1.96
C THR A 272 -13.58 9.21 -2.19
N ALA A 273 -12.30 8.91 -2.40
CA ALA A 273 -11.77 7.56 -2.39
C ALA A 273 -10.59 7.48 -1.42
N ILE A 274 -10.58 6.47 -0.54
CA ILE A 274 -9.50 6.26 0.41
C ILE A 274 -8.80 4.96 0.06
N GLY A 275 -7.47 4.99 0.04
CA GLY A 275 -6.65 3.86 -0.36
C GLY A 275 -5.30 3.84 0.35
N VAL A 276 -4.53 2.79 0.07
CA VAL A 276 -3.19 2.60 0.61
C VAL A 276 -2.12 2.74 -0.46
N VAL A 277 -1.07 3.50 -0.19
CA VAL A 277 0.12 3.60 -1.05
C VAL A 277 0.83 2.25 -1.10
N CYS A 278 0.86 1.59 -2.25
CA CYS A 278 1.35 0.22 -2.37
C CYS A 278 2.51 0.02 -3.35
N THR A 279 2.90 1.03 -4.12
CA THR A 279 4.10 1.00 -4.98
C THR A 279 4.91 2.27 -4.85
N THR A 280 6.20 2.22 -5.19
CA THR A 280 7.05 3.42 -5.23
C THR A 280 6.62 4.37 -6.35
N ASP A 281 7.21 5.57 -6.37
CA ASP A 281 7.18 6.45 -7.53
C ASP A 281 7.88 5.86 -8.77
N GLY A 282 7.70 6.53 -9.90
CA GLY A 282 8.56 6.37 -11.06
C GLY A 282 8.68 7.67 -11.85
N PRO A 283 9.58 7.73 -12.84
CA PRO A 283 9.85 8.93 -13.63
C PRO A 283 8.83 9.21 -14.74
N ARG A 284 7.88 8.29 -15.00
CA ARG A 284 6.95 8.37 -16.13
C ARG A 284 5.88 9.45 -15.92
N ALA A 285 5.56 10.19 -16.98
CA ALA A 285 4.42 11.12 -16.98
C ALA A 285 3.12 10.36 -16.70
N GLY A 286 2.28 10.92 -15.82
CA GLY A 286 1.00 10.29 -15.43
C GLY A 286 1.14 9.20 -14.36
N TYR A 287 2.36 8.83 -13.95
CA TYR A 287 2.61 7.84 -12.90
C TYR A 287 3.23 8.50 -11.66
N GLY A 288 3.35 7.69 -10.61
CA GLY A 288 3.98 7.96 -9.31
C GLY A 288 3.58 6.84 -8.35
N PRO A 289 3.53 7.05 -7.02
CA PRO A 289 3.12 5.99 -6.10
C PRO A 289 1.73 5.46 -6.42
N GLY A 290 1.61 4.15 -6.57
CA GLY A 290 0.34 3.46 -6.79
C GLY A 290 -0.42 3.32 -5.48
N VAL A 291 -1.74 3.47 -5.54
CA VAL A 291 -2.66 3.41 -4.41
C VAL A 291 -3.76 2.39 -4.68
N ALA A 292 -3.87 1.38 -3.83
CA ALA A 292 -4.99 0.43 -3.87
C ALA A 292 -6.18 1.01 -3.08
N ILE A 293 -7.32 1.22 -3.76
CA ILE A 293 -8.51 1.81 -3.13
C ILE A 293 -9.20 0.79 -2.21
N LEU A 294 -9.49 1.22 -0.99
CA LEU A 294 -10.14 0.43 0.07
C LEU A 294 -11.62 0.75 0.21
N MET A 295 -12.00 2.00 -0.06
CA MET A 295 -13.37 2.49 0.07
C MET A 295 -13.60 3.79 -0.70
N THR A 296 -14.85 4.11 -1.00
CA THR A 296 -15.22 5.32 -1.74
C THR A 296 -16.68 5.69 -1.54
N ALA A 297 -17.01 6.97 -1.65
CA ALA A 297 -18.39 7.46 -1.74
C ALA A 297 -18.50 8.55 -2.82
N PRO A 298 -19.67 8.68 -3.48
CA PRO A 298 -19.85 9.65 -4.56
C PRO A 298 -20.08 11.08 -4.09
N ALA A 299 -20.26 11.29 -2.79
CA ALA A 299 -20.50 12.58 -2.16
C ALA A 299 -20.00 12.55 -0.70
N GLY A 300 -20.53 13.43 0.16
CA GLY A 300 -20.10 13.58 1.54
C GLY A 300 -20.45 12.45 2.52
N GLN A 301 -20.75 11.23 2.06
CA GLN A 301 -20.97 10.08 2.95
C GLN A 301 -19.65 9.55 3.55
N LEU A 302 -18.55 9.70 2.81
CA LEU A 302 -17.21 9.35 3.25
C LEU A 302 -16.38 10.63 3.41
N GLY A 303 -15.82 10.82 4.61
CA GLY A 303 -14.83 11.85 4.89
C GLY A 303 -13.46 11.25 5.21
N SER A 304 -12.52 12.13 5.52
CA SER A 304 -11.25 11.77 6.14
C SER A 304 -10.83 12.83 7.13
N PHE A 305 -9.86 12.53 7.99
CA PHE A 305 -9.20 13.48 8.90
C PHE A 305 -7.70 13.18 8.95
N GLU A 306 -6.90 14.14 9.38
CA GLU A 306 -5.44 13.97 9.46
C GLU A 306 -5.07 13.02 10.60
N GLU A 307 -4.33 11.97 10.28
CA GLU A 307 -3.81 10.99 11.22
C GLU A 307 -2.46 10.46 10.69
N PRO A 308 -1.35 11.18 10.95
CA PRO A 308 -0.05 10.94 10.31
C PRO A 308 0.56 9.56 10.57
N GLY A 309 0.06 8.82 11.56
CA GLY A 309 0.49 7.46 11.91
C GLY A 309 -0.24 6.34 11.18
N THR A 310 -1.20 6.65 10.29
CA THR A 310 -2.05 5.62 9.66
C THR A 310 -1.32 4.90 8.52
N ASN A 311 -0.53 3.89 8.88
CA ASN A 311 0.25 3.07 7.95
C ASN A 311 0.03 1.57 8.19
N LEU A 312 -0.08 0.77 7.12
CA LEU A 312 -0.26 -0.68 7.19
C LEU A 312 0.78 -1.41 8.05
N ALA A 313 2.04 -0.97 8.05
CA ALA A 313 3.08 -1.60 8.86
C ALA A 313 2.74 -1.55 10.35
N GLY A 314 2.24 -0.40 10.84
CA GLY A 314 1.76 -0.27 12.21
C GLY A 314 0.46 -1.04 12.44
N LEU A 315 -0.50 -0.90 11.53
CA LEU A 315 -1.84 -1.52 11.66
C LEU A 315 -1.82 -3.05 11.64
N LEU A 316 -0.89 -3.65 10.89
CA LEU A 316 -0.76 -5.10 10.73
C LEU A 316 0.42 -5.68 11.52
N GLY A 317 1.21 -4.84 12.20
CA GLY A 317 2.41 -5.26 12.94
C GLY A 317 3.49 -5.88 12.04
N LEU A 318 3.74 -5.28 10.88
CA LEU A 318 4.71 -5.78 9.90
C LEU A 318 6.13 -5.39 10.30
N GLU A 319 7.10 -6.25 9.97
CA GLU A 319 8.50 -5.87 10.03
C GLU A 319 8.90 -4.98 8.86
N GLY A 320 9.86 -4.07 9.11
CA GLY A 320 10.48 -3.23 8.10
C GLY A 320 11.45 -3.99 7.22
#